data_AF-A0A366MRF4-F1
#
_entry.id   AF-A0A366MRF4-F1
#
_cell.length_a   1.000
_cell.length_b   1.000
_cell.length_c   1.000
_cell.angle_alpha   90.00
_cell.angle_beta   90.00
_cell.angle_gamma   90.00
#
_symmetry.space_group_name_H-M   'P 1'
#
loop_
_entity.id
_entity.type
_entity.pdbx_description
1 polymer ?
#
loop_
_entity_poly.entity_id
_entity_poly.type
_entity_poly.pdbx_seq_one_letter_code
_entity_poly.pdbx_strand_id
1 'polypeptide(L)'
;MKKEISNLKIKPYSELVIDAAEDVCKGAYNFSKFALNVFYRASNLKALKESFDAYQIEKLSQVIEDFQYEHSKIDDDKKREFYEDLKYNKQNLEFLYSLFEKSRKSTYRIHMQLLTYLSSSLVNKKELNYHEKTLLSNINILNDEDLIYFHKILKESVSDINEAKIKEIKISFPIKTYTEHYIFEKLERVGFIVKYVSDAGIMADIEYEPYVYKDQFFYIHDFTVEIYNFLDLIFGDKHSS
;
A
#
# COMPACT_ATOMS: atom_id res chain seq x y z
N MET A 1 -18.77 -44.55 -9.62
CA MET A 1 -18.69 -43.16 -10.13
C MET A 1 -17.24 -42.69 -10.22
N LYS A 2 -16.49 -43.17 -11.23
CA LYS A 2 -15.19 -42.63 -11.63
C LYS A 2 -15.36 -42.17 -13.07
N LYS A 3 -15.68 -40.90 -13.29
CA LYS A 3 -15.62 -40.26 -14.61
C LYS A 3 -15.63 -38.75 -14.41
N GLU A 4 -14.68 -38.10 -15.09
CA GLU A 4 -14.58 -36.66 -15.34
C GLU A 4 -13.98 -35.77 -14.25
N ILE A 5 -12.72 -36.06 -13.85
CA ILE A 5 -11.78 -35.01 -13.41
C ILE A 5 -10.55 -35.03 -14.34
N SER A 6 -10.79 -35.16 -15.63
CA SER A 6 -9.75 -35.09 -16.66
C SER A 6 -10.20 -34.10 -17.73
N ASN A 7 -9.62 -32.89 -17.66
CA ASN A 7 -9.57 -31.82 -18.69
C ASN A 7 -9.90 -30.40 -18.19
N LEU A 8 -9.76 -30.10 -16.90
CA LEU A 8 -9.46 -28.72 -16.51
C LEU A 8 -8.02 -28.42 -16.94
N LYS A 9 -7.83 -27.98 -18.18
CA LYS A 9 -6.58 -27.34 -18.61
C LYS A 9 -6.39 -26.14 -17.68
N ILE A 10 -5.48 -26.28 -16.72
CA ILE A 10 -5.05 -25.16 -15.88
C ILE A 10 -4.34 -24.21 -16.84
N LYS A 11 -5.02 -23.13 -17.23
CA LYS A 11 -4.40 -22.07 -18.01
C LYS A 11 -3.17 -21.55 -17.26
N PRO A 12 -2.06 -21.28 -17.95
CA PRO A 12 -0.94 -20.54 -17.37
C PRO A 12 -1.44 -19.27 -16.70
N TYR A 13 -0.82 -18.90 -15.58
CA TYR A 13 -1.19 -17.72 -14.80
C TYR A 13 -1.30 -16.46 -15.68
N SER A 14 -0.33 -16.24 -16.57
CA SER A 14 -0.35 -15.10 -17.51
C SER A 14 -1.57 -15.07 -18.43
N GLU A 15 -2.09 -16.22 -18.87
CA GLU A 15 -3.29 -16.28 -19.71
C GLU A 15 -4.56 -15.97 -18.92
N LEU A 16 -4.63 -16.41 -17.66
CA LEU A 16 -5.77 -16.11 -16.78
C LEU A 16 -5.91 -14.61 -16.51
N VAL A 17 -4.78 -13.93 -16.34
CA VAL A 17 -4.80 -12.50 -16.05
C VAL A 17 -5.09 -11.68 -17.32
N ILE A 18 -4.66 -12.15 -18.50
CA ILE A 18 -5.07 -11.56 -19.79
C ILE A 18 -6.57 -11.74 -20.01
N ASP A 19 -7.13 -12.94 -19.80
CA ASP A 19 -8.57 -13.18 -19.92
C ASP A 19 -9.37 -12.25 -18.99
N ALA A 20 -8.91 -12.10 -17.75
CA ALA A 20 -9.58 -11.22 -16.79
C ALA A 20 -9.46 -9.74 -17.16
N ALA A 21 -8.31 -9.29 -17.67
CA ALA A 21 -8.15 -7.96 -18.22
C ALA A 21 -9.11 -7.73 -19.40
N GLU A 22 -9.22 -8.68 -20.32
CA GLU A 22 -10.17 -8.63 -21.45
C GLU A 22 -11.63 -8.59 -20.98
N ASP A 23 -11.99 -9.37 -19.95
CA ASP A 23 -13.35 -9.41 -19.40
C ASP A 23 -13.73 -8.16 -18.62
N VAL A 24 -12.75 -7.51 -18.00
CA VAL A 24 -12.89 -6.19 -17.34
C VAL A 24 -13.06 -5.11 -18.39
N CYS A 25 -12.31 -5.19 -19.50
CA CYS A 25 -12.47 -4.28 -20.63
C CYS A 25 -13.85 -4.37 -21.28
N LYS A 26 -14.41 -5.58 -21.36
CA LYS A 26 -15.78 -5.81 -21.88
C LYS A 26 -16.89 -5.31 -20.94
N GLY A 27 -16.59 -5.05 -19.67
CA GLY A 27 -17.58 -4.71 -18.64
C GLY A 27 -17.16 -3.54 -17.78
N ALA A 28 -17.40 -2.32 -18.28
CA ALA A 28 -17.33 -1.06 -17.53
C ALA A 28 -16.06 -0.84 -16.68
N TYR A 29 -14.92 -1.44 -17.05
CA TYR A 29 -13.60 -1.20 -16.43
C TYR A 29 -13.62 -1.27 -14.89
N ASN A 30 -14.21 -2.35 -14.36
CA ASN A 30 -14.51 -2.51 -12.93
C ASN A 30 -13.48 -3.38 -12.20
N PHE A 31 -12.79 -2.82 -11.20
CA PHE A 31 -11.81 -3.52 -10.36
C PHE A 31 -12.39 -4.76 -9.66
N SER A 32 -13.64 -4.75 -9.21
CA SER A 32 -14.26 -5.91 -8.56
C SER A 32 -14.38 -7.09 -9.48
N LYS A 33 -14.71 -6.82 -10.75
CA LYS A 33 -14.78 -7.85 -11.78
C LYS A 33 -13.39 -8.40 -12.07
N PHE A 34 -12.38 -7.53 -12.10
CA PHE A 34 -10.97 -7.92 -12.21
C PHE A 34 -10.61 -8.87 -11.06
N ALA A 35 -10.82 -8.45 -9.82
CA ALA A 35 -10.47 -9.24 -8.64
C ALA A 35 -11.18 -10.60 -8.60
N LEU A 36 -12.49 -10.63 -8.83
CA LEU A 36 -13.27 -11.87 -8.77
C LEU A 36 -12.86 -12.85 -9.88
N ASN A 37 -12.58 -12.37 -11.09
CA ASN A 37 -12.14 -13.20 -12.20
C ASN A 37 -10.71 -13.72 -12.01
N VAL A 38 -9.77 -12.85 -11.64
CA VAL A 38 -8.34 -13.20 -11.50
C VAL A 38 -8.12 -14.17 -10.35
N PHE A 39 -8.66 -13.86 -9.18
CA PHE A 39 -8.33 -14.60 -7.95
C PHE A 39 -9.21 -15.81 -7.72
N TYR A 40 -10.47 -15.72 -8.15
CA TYR A 40 -11.49 -16.69 -7.75
C TYR A 40 -12.22 -17.35 -8.92
N ARG A 41 -11.97 -16.90 -10.16
CA ARG A 41 -12.67 -17.36 -11.37
C ARG A 41 -14.19 -17.32 -11.21
N ALA A 42 -14.68 -16.29 -10.52
CA ALA A 42 -16.10 -16.12 -10.22
C ALA A 42 -16.62 -14.83 -10.82
N SER A 43 -17.89 -14.84 -11.20
CA SER A 43 -18.56 -13.68 -11.79
C SER A 43 -19.04 -12.66 -10.75
N ASN A 44 -19.27 -13.09 -9.51
CA ASN A 44 -19.73 -12.26 -8.39
C ASN A 44 -19.39 -12.91 -7.04
N LEU A 45 -19.47 -12.14 -5.94
CA LEU A 45 -19.24 -12.64 -4.58
C LEU A 45 -20.23 -13.74 -4.16
N LYS A 46 -21.49 -13.69 -4.65
CA LYS A 46 -22.51 -14.70 -4.32
C LYS A 46 -22.10 -16.09 -4.82
N ALA A 47 -21.46 -16.17 -5.97
CA ALA A 47 -20.93 -17.43 -6.52
C ALA A 47 -19.84 -18.07 -5.64
N LEU A 48 -19.21 -17.30 -4.74
CA LEU A 48 -18.17 -17.80 -3.83
C LEU A 48 -18.68 -18.19 -2.44
N LYS A 49 -19.88 -17.73 -2.06
CA LYS A 49 -20.44 -17.92 -0.70
C LYS A 49 -20.60 -19.39 -0.30
N GLU A 50 -20.76 -20.29 -1.26
CA GLU A 50 -20.96 -21.72 -0.99
C GLU A 50 -19.65 -22.50 -0.82
N SER A 51 -18.50 -21.89 -1.13
CA SER A 51 -17.18 -22.56 -1.14
C SER A 51 -16.17 -21.98 -0.15
N PHE A 52 -16.50 -20.88 0.52
CA PHE A 52 -15.61 -20.15 1.43
C PHE A 52 -16.24 -19.95 2.80
N ASP A 53 -15.39 -19.81 3.82
CA ASP A 53 -15.82 -19.40 5.15
C ASP A 53 -16.46 -17.99 5.09
N ALA A 54 -17.54 -17.79 5.86
CA ALA A 54 -18.28 -16.53 5.91
C ALA A 54 -17.38 -15.33 6.23
N TYR A 55 -16.43 -15.50 7.15
CA TYR A 55 -15.46 -14.46 7.51
C TYR A 55 -14.55 -14.08 6.33
N GLN A 56 -14.10 -15.07 5.55
CA GLN A 56 -13.24 -14.82 4.39
C GLN A 56 -13.99 -14.07 3.28
N ILE A 57 -15.28 -14.37 3.08
CA ILE A 57 -16.13 -13.65 2.14
C ILE A 57 -16.40 -12.23 2.60
N GLU A 58 -16.67 -12.03 3.89
CA GLU A 58 -16.89 -10.69 4.45
C GLU A 58 -15.64 -9.82 4.26
N LYS A 59 -14.47 -10.33 4.63
CA LYS A 59 -13.20 -9.61 4.44
C LYS A 59 -12.91 -9.31 2.98
N LEU A 60 -13.15 -10.26 2.08
CA LEU A 60 -13.01 -10.06 0.64
C LEU A 60 -13.95 -8.96 0.13
N SER A 61 -15.20 -8.93 0.65
CA SER A 61 -16.19 -7.91 0.29
C SER A 61 -15.72 -6.51 0.71
N GLN A 62 -15.25 -6.37 1.96
CA GLN A 62 -14.71 -5.09 2.47
C GLN A 62 -13.52 -4.60 1.63
N VAL A 63 -12.58 -5.48 1.30
CA VAL A 63 -11.44 -5.13 0.44
C VAL A 63 -11.94 -4.65 -0.92
N ILE A 64 -12.85 -5.39 -1.57
CA ILE A 64 -13.40 -4.99 -2.88
C ILE A 64 -14.09 -3.62 -2.80
N GLU A 65 -14.87 -3.36 -1.76
CA GLU A 65 -15.56 -2.08 -1.54
C GLU A 65 -14.57 -0.92 -1.41
N ASP A 66 -13.46 -1.09 -0.68
CA ASP A 66 -12.43 -0.06 -0.55
C ASP A 66 -11.75 0.27 -1.90
N PHE A 67 -11.42 -0.76 -2.68
CA PHE A 67 -10.85 -0.56 -4.02
C PHE A 67 -11.84 0.15 -4.93
N GLN A 68 -13.13 -0.24 -4.90
CA GLN A 68 -14.18 0.44 -5.66
C GLN A 68 -14.31 1.91 -5.27
N TYR A 69 -14.31 2.20 -3.97
CA TYR A 69 -14.41 3.55 -3.46
C TYR A 69 -13.24 4.42 -3.97
N GLU A 70 -12.00 3.95 -3.84
CA GLU A 70 -10.84 4.72 -4.30
C GLU A 70 -10.79 4.85 -5.83
N HIS A 71 -11.20 3.83 -6.58
CA HIS A 71 -11.26 3.85 -8.04
C HIS A 71 -12.44 4.69 -8.57
N SER A 72 -13.48 4.91 -7.76
CA SER A 72 -14.60 5.79 -8.14
C SER A 72 -14.19 7.26 -8.25
N LYS A 73 -13.09 7.65 -7.61
CA LYS A 73 -12.50 9.00 -7.68
C LYS A 73 -11.69 9.22 -8.96
N ILE A 74 -11.46 8.17 -9.73
CA ILE A 74 -10.71 8.21 -10.98
C ILE A 74 -11.69 8.43 -12.13
N ASP A 75 -11.28 9.20 -13.11
CA ASP A 75 -12.02 9.37 -14.35
C ASP A 75 -12.16 8.04 -15.13
N ASP A 76 -13.31 7.83 -15.76
CA ASP A 76 -13.62 6.59 -16.48
C ASP A 76 -12.73 6.38 -17.70
N ASP A 77 -12.30 7.44 -18.39
CA ASP A 77 -11.39 7.32 -19.54
C ASP A 77 -10.00 6.86 -19.09
N LYS A 78 -9.51 7.37 -17.94
CA LYS A 78 -8.24 6.90 -17.35
C LYS A 78 -8.29 5.44 -16.93
N LYS A 79 -9.38 5.02 -16.27
CA LYS A 79 -9.62 3.61 -15.93
C LYS A 79 -9.59 2.76 -17.19
N ARG A 80 -10.36 3.13 -18.21
CA ARG A 80 -10.39 2.43 -19.50
C ARG A 80 -9.00 2.25 -20.07
N GLU A 81 -8.28 3.35 -20.25
CA GLU A 81 -6.96 3.32 -20.88
C GLU A 81 -5.98 2.42 -20.12
N PHE A 82 -5.99 2.49 -18.79
CA PHE A 82 -5.14 1.66 -17.95
C PHE A 82 -5.49 0.17 -18.07
N TYR A 83 -6.77 -0.21 -17.95
CA TYR A 83 -7.19 -1.61 -18.04
C TYR A 83 -7.00 -2.21 -19.44
N GLU A 84 -7.18 -1.42 -20.49
CA GLU A 84 -6.89 -1.83 -21.87
C GLU A 84 -5.39 -2.07 -22.10
N ASP A 85 -4.51 -1.35 -21.40
CA ASP A 85 -3.04 -1.51 -21.50
C ASP A 85 -2.54 -2.78 -20.78
N LEU A 86 -3.27 -3.32 -19.79
CA LEU A 86 -2.82 -4.47 -18.98
C LEU A 86 -2.48 -5.73 -19.80
N LYS A 87 -3.09 -5.89 -20.99
CA LYS A 87 -2.77 -7.00 -21.92
C LYS A 87 -1.32 -6.93 -22.45
N TYR A 88 -0.73 -5.74 -22.48
CA TYR A 88 0.63 -5.50 -22.96
C TYR A 88 1.58 -5.14 -21.82
N ASN A 89 1.06 -4.57 -20.73
CA ASN A 89 1.84 -4.11 -19.59
C ASN A 89 1.78 -5.08 -18.40
N LYS A 90 2.60 -6.13 -18.49
CA LYS A 90 2.70 -7.19 -17.47
C LYS A 90 3.12 -6.67 -16.10
N GLN A 91 3.90 -5.59 -16.04
CA GLN A 91 4.37 -5.03 -14.77
C GLN A 91 3.21 -4.41 -13.98
N ASN A 92 2.38 -3.59 -14.61
CA ASN A 92 1.21 -3.01 -13.96
C ASN A 92 0.20 -4.07 -13.52
N LEU A 93 0.12 -5.15 -14.29
CA LEU A 93 -0.69 -6.32 -13.95
C LEU A 93 -0.19 -7.02 -12.68
N GLU A 94 1.12 -7.24 -12.56
CA GLU A 94 1.74 -7.77 -11.35
C GLU A 94 1.56 -6.85 -10.14
N PHE A 95 1.61 -5.53 -10.34
CA PHE A 95 1.34 -4.57 -9.27
C PHE A 95 -0.10 -4.66 -8.77
N LEU A 96 -1.10 -4.64 -9.65
CA LEU A 96 -2.51 -4.81 -9.25
C LEU A 96 -2.73 -6.10 -8.46
N TYR A 97 -2.11 -7.19 -8.91
CA TYR A 97 -2.19 -8.47 -8.22
C TYR A 97 -1.61 -8.38 -6.81
N SER A 98 -0.40 -7.84 -6.70
CA SER A 98 0.31 -7.68 -5.42
C SER A 98 -0.48 -6.80 -4.44
N LEU A 99 -1.02 -5.68 -4.93
CA LEU A 99 -1.85 -4.76 -4.15
C LEU A 99 -3.08 -5.47 -3.57
N PHE A 100 -3.79 -6.22 -4.39
CA PHE A 100 -4.98 -6.95 -3.95
C PHE A 100 -4.65 -8.07 -2.96
N GLU A 101 -3.66 -8.91 -3.27
CA GLU A 101 -3.30 -10.06 -2.41
C GLU A 101 -2.79 -9.61 -1.05
N LYS A 102 -1.97 -8.56 -1.01
CA LYS A 102 -1.49 -7.98 0.25
C LYS A 102 -2.65 -7.39 1.05
N SER A 103 -3.59 -6.70 0.40
CA SER A 103 -4.79 -6.17 1.07
C SER A 103 -5.62 -7.29 1.68
N ARG A 104 -5.88 -8.35 0.91
CA ARG A 104 -6.65 -9.52 1.37
C ARG A 104 -5.99 -10.24 2.54
N LYS A 105 -4.66 -10.38 2.51
CA LYS A 105 -3.90 -11.10 3.55
C LYS A 105 -3.64 -10.25 4.79
N SER A 106 -3.56 -8.93 4.66
CA SER A 106 -3.29 -8.04 5.78
C SER A 106 -4.33 -8.20 6.90
N THR A 107 -3.88 -8.23 8.15
CA THR A 107 -4.75 -8.15 9.33
C THR A 107 -4.99 -6.70 9.76
N TYR A 108 -4.26 -5.75 9.20
CA TYR A 108 -4.26 -4.34 9.56
C TYR A 108 -5.13 -3.54 8.60
N ARG A 109 -6.08 -2.75 9.14
CA ARG A 109 -7.01 -1.93 8.34
C ARG A 109 -6.27 -0.86 7.54
N ILE A 110 -5.27 -0.22 8.14
CA ILE A 110 -4.55 0.88 7.50
C ILE A 110 -3.72 0.37 6.33
N HIS A 111 -3.15 -0.84 6.41
CA HIS A 111 -2.47 -1.46 5.27
C HIS A 111 -3.43 -1.64 4.08
N MET A 112 -4.65 -2.10 4.33
CA MET A 112 -5.64 -2.26 3.25
C MET A 112 -5.92 -0.92 2.59
N GLN A 113 -6.10 0.15 3.38
CA GLN A 113 -6.35 1.50 2.87
C GLN A 113 -5.14 2.08 2.10
N LEU A 114 -3.91 1.84 2.58
CA LEU A 114 -2.70 2.26 1.87
C LEU A 114 -2.56 1.55 0.53
N LEU A 115 -2.86 0.25 0.48
CA LEU A 115 -2.78 -0.55 -0.74
C LEU A 115 -3.90 -0.19 -1.73
N THR A 116 -5.10 0.15 -1.27
CA THR A 116 -6.17 0.64 -2.16
C THR A 116 -5.81 2.02 -2.71
N TYR A 117 -5.22 2.91 -1.89
CA TYR A 117 -4.67 4.19 -2.34
C TYR A 117 -3.58 4.01 -3.40
N LEU A 118 -2.60 3.15 -3.14
CA LEU A 118 -1.54 2.83 -4.13
C LEU A 118 -2.13 2.26 -5.43
N SER A 119 -3.20 1.48 -5.35
CA SER A 119 -3.89 1.00 -6.55
C SER A 119 -4.51 2.12 -7.35
N SER A 120 -5.17 3.08 -6.69
CA SER A 120 -5.72 4.25 -7.36
C SER A 120 -4.62 5.12 -7.98
N SER A 121 -3.49 5.29 -7.27
CA SER A 121 -2.30 5.97 -7.78
C SER A 121 -1.77 5.28 -9.05
N LEU A 122 -1.63 3.95 -9.03
CA LEU A 122 -1.20 3.16 -10.18
C LEU A 122 -2.13 3.37 -11.39
N VAL A 123 -3.45 3.34 -11.21
CA VAL A 123 -4.40 3.55 -12.32
C VAL A 123 -4.29 4.99 -12.85
N ASN A 124 -4.16 5.98 -11.96
CA ASN A 124 -4.07 7.40 -12.35
C ASN A 124 -2.77 7.76 -13.08
N LYS A 125 -1.63 7.25 -12.58
CA LYS A 125 -0.28 7.58 -13.06
C LYS A 125 0.22 6.59 -14.13
N LYS A 126 -0.42 5.42 -14.26
CA LYS A 126 0.00 4.26 -15.07
C LYS A 126 1.35 3.66 -14.69
N GLU A 127 1.91 4.08 -13.58
CA GLU A 127 3.11 3.49 -12.98
C GLU A 127 3.15 3.81 -11.49
N LEU A 128 3.94 3.03 -10.75
CA LEU A 128 4.33 3.37 -9.38
C LEU A 128 5.71 3.99 -9.38
N ASN A 129 5.91 5.06 -8.63
CA ASN A 129 7.22 5.66 -8.40
C ASN A 129 8.08 4.76 -7.48
N TYR A 130 9.33 5.15 -7.25
CA TYR A 130 10.26 4.37 -6.44
C TYR A 130 9.75 4.11 -5.02
N HIS A 131 9.22 5.12 -4.34
CA HIS A 131 8.74 4.99 -2.96
C HIS A 131 7.44 4.17 -2.87
N GLU A 132 6.52 4.34 -3.82
CA GLU A 132 5.30 3.54 -3.92
C GLU A 132 5.62 2.05 -4.14
N LYS A 133 6.60 1.74 -5.01
CA LYS A 133 7.12 0.37 -5.22
C LYS A 133 7.75 -0.19 -3.94
N THR A 134 8.52 0.63 -3.23
CA THR A 134 9.16 0.26 -1.95
C THR A 134 8.11 -0.02 -0.87
N LEU A 135 7.08 0.81 -0.76
CA LEU A 135 5.95 0.58 0.15
C LEU A 135 5.22 -0.71 -0.19
N LEU A 136 4.84 -0.92 -1.44
CA LEU A 136 4.16 -2.15 -1.87
C LEU A 136 4.97 -3.40 -1.51
N SER A 137 6.28 -3.34 -1.69
CA SER A 137 7.18 -4.46 -1.38
C SER A 137 7.24 -4.73 0.13
N ASN A 138 7.28 -3.69 0.95
CA ASN A 138 7.65 -3.75 2.37
C ASN A 138 6.52 -3.46 3.37
N ILE A 139 5.28 -3.20 2.94
CA ILE A 139 4.14 -2.83 3.82
C ILE A 139 3.95 -3.78 5.02
N ASN A 140 4.24 -5.07 4.85
CA ASN A 140 4.06 -6.08 5.90
C ASN A 140 5.04 -5.93 7.09
N ILE A 141 6.06 -5.08 6.95
CA ILE A 141 7.03 -4.79 8.02
C ILE A 141 6.41 -3.84 9.05
N LEU A 142 5.44 -3.02 8.63
CA LEU A 142 4.76 -2.07 9.50
C LEU A 142 3.59 -2.74 10.24
N ASN A 143 3.21 -2.15 11.35
CA ASN A 143 1.93 -2.36 12.01
C ASN A 143 1.21 -1.01 12.20
N ASP A 144 -0.02 -1.05 12.72
CA ASP A 144 -0.81 0.17 12.94
C ASP A 144 -0.14 1.14 13.95
N GLU A 145 0.56 0.64 14.98
CA GLU A 145 1.25 1.47 15.97
C GLU A 145 2.41 2.26 15.35
N ASP A 146 3.16 1.65 14.44
CA ASP A 146 4.25 2.30 13.71
C ASP A 146 3.74 3.53 12.93
N LEU A 147 2.60 3.36 12.26
CA LEU A 147 1.96 4.40 11.44
C LEU A 147 1.36 5.52 12.29
N ILE A 148 0.72 5.17 13.41
CA ILE A 148 0.18 6.14 14.38
C ILE A 148 1.32 6.96 14.98
N TYR A 149 2.40 6.31 15.40
CA TYR A 149 3.56 7.00 15.97
C TYR A 149 4.19 7.94 14.94
N PHE A 150 4.37 7.47 13.71
CA PHE A 150 4.91 8.30 12.63
C PHE A 150 4.05 9.54 12.33
N HIS A 151 2.73 9.36 12.21
CA HIS A 151 1.79 10.47 12.01
C HIS A 151 1.86 11.49 13.15
N LYS A 152 1.92 11.02 14.40
CA LYS A 152 2.09 11.88 15.59
C LYS A 152 3.38 12.69 15.51
N ILE A 153 4.51 12.07 15.22
CA ILE A 153 5.81 12.77 15.10
C ILE A 153 5.73 13.88 14.07
N LEU A 154 5.17 13.62 12.89
CA LEU A 154 5.03 14.64 11.85
C LEU A 154 4.08 15.77 12.31
N LYS A 155 2.91 15.42 12.86
CA LYS A 155 1.91 16.39 13.31
C LYS A 155 2.41 17.32 14.41
N GLU A 156 3.24 16.82 15.32
CA GLU A 156 3.83 17.61 16.42
C GLU A 156 5.06 18.42 15.97
N SER A 157 5.76 17.97 14.93
CA SER A 157 7.03 18.58 14.50
C SER A 157 6.86 19.67 13.44
N VAL A 158 5.77 19.67 12.68
CA VAL A 158 5.53 20.64 11.59
C VAL A 158 4.12 21.20 11.62
N SER A 159 3.99 22.51 11.49
CA SER A 159 2.68 23.18 11.31
C SER A 159 2.14 23.02 9.90
N ASP A 160 3.03 22.98 8.90
CA ASP A 160 2.72 22.69 7.50
C ASP A 160 3.81 21.78 6.92
N ILE A 161 3.42 20.55 6.56
CA ILE A 161 4.36 19.56 6.03
C ILE A 161 4.89 19.92 4.64
N ASN A 162 4.12 20.67 3.83
CA ASN A 162 4.55 21.11 2.51
C ASN A 162 5.62 22.18 2.62
N GLU A 163 5.42 23.15 3.52
CA GLU A 163 6.43 24.16 3.83
C GLU A 163 7.70 23.52 4.37
N ALA A 164 7.56 22.52 5.25
CA ALA A 164 8.69 21.79 5.81
C ALA A 164 9.49 21.01 4.75
N LYS A 165 8.81 20.40 3.76
CA LYS A 165 9.46 19.80 2.59
C LYS A 165 10.25 20.84 1.79
N ILE A 166 9.64 21.97 1.44
CA ILE A 166 10.26 23.03 0.60
C ILE A 166 11.53 23.60 1.28
N LYS A 167 11.49 23.75 2.60
CA LYS A 167 12.62 24.26 3.40
C LYS A 167 13.62 23.17 3.80
N GLU A 168 13.42 21.93 3.36
CA GLU A 168 14.25 20.76 3.73
C GLU A 168 14.44 20.64 5.26
N ILE A 169 13.36 20.87 6.02
CA ILE A 169 13.42 20.85 7.48
C ILE A 169 13.78 19.44 7.96
N LYS A 170 14.80 19.37 8.80
CA LYS A 170 15.20 18.17 9.53
C LYS A 170 14.24 17.93 10.69
N ILE A 171 13.59 16.78 10.71
CA ILE A 171 12.68 16.38 11.79
C ILE A 171 13.42 15.48 12.78
N SER A 172 13.24 15.76 14.06
CA SER A 172 13.74 14.89 15.14
C SER A 172 12.78 13.73 15.35
N PHE A 173 13.32 12.52 15.40
CA PHE A 173 12.60 11.32 15.78
C PHE A 173 13.11 10.87 17.15
N PRO A 174 12.33 11.08 18.23
CA PRO A 174 12.77 10.78 19.58
C PRO A 174 12.90 9.28 19.77
N ILE A 175 14.03 8.83 20.35
CA ILE A 175 14.24 7.40 20.67
C ILE A 175 14.57 7.24 22.14
N LYS A 176 13.58 6.76 22.90
CA LYS A 176 13.72 6.44 24.33
C LYS A 176 13.71 4.93 24.57
N THR A 177 13.22 4.17 23.59
CA THR A 177 13.02 2.72 23.68
C THR A 177 13.54 2.01 22.43
N TYR A 178 13.85 0.71 22.58
CA TYR A 178 14.20 -0.13 21.43
C TYR A 178 13.07 -0.21 20.39
N THR A 179 11.82 -0.12 20.83
CA THR A 179 10.65 -0.09 19.95
C THR A 179 10.69 1.12 19.02
N GLU A 180 10.94 2.32 19.54
CA GLU A 180 11.01 3.55 18.73
C GLU A 180 12.18 3.51 17.75
N HIS A 181 13.32 2.95 18.16
CA HIS A 181 14.44 2.69 17.26
C HIS A 181 14.03 1.78 16.09
N TYR A 182 13.31 0.70 16.39
CA TYR A 182 12.85 -0.22 15.38
C TYR A 182 11.76 0.41 14.48
N ILE A 183 10.90 1.28 15.01
CA ILE A 183 9.94 2.05 14.20
C ILE A 183 10.70 2.91 13.18
N PHE A 184 11.72 3.64 13.60
CA PHE A 184 12.53 4.47 12.70
C PHE A 184 13.12 3.67 11.54
N GLU A 185 13.79 2.55 11.84
CA GLU A 185 14.37 1.63 10.84
C GLU A 185 13.30 1.09 9.87
N LYS A 186 12.11 0.76 10.37
CA LYS A 186 11.01 0.29 9.53
C LYS A 186 10.51 1.38 8.57
N LEU A 187 10.35 2.61 9.07
CA LEU A 187 9.93 3.77 8.28
C LEU A 187 10.92 4.10 7.16
N GLU A 188 12.23 4.00 7.45
CA GLU A 188 13.27 4.16 6.44
C GLU A 188 13.20 3.04 5.38
N ARG A 189 13.05 1.77 5.80
CA ARG A 189 12.98 0.62 4.88
C ARG A 189 11.75 0.62 3.97
N VAL A 190 10.62 1.14 4.44
CA VAL A 190 9.42 1.32 3.59
C VAL A 190 9.50 2.58 2.72
N GLY A 191 10.54 3.40 2.88
CA GLY A 191 10.79 4.59 2.09
C GLY A 191 9.90 5.77 2.46
N PHE A 192 9.38 5.82 3.70
CA PHE A 192 8.58 6.94 4.22
C PHE A 192 9.43 8.13 4.65
N ILE A 193 10.68 7.84 5.02
CA ILE A 193 11.66 8.83 5.47
C ILE A 193 13.01 8.54 4.84
N VAL A 194 13.83 9.58 4.75
CA VAL A 194 15.25 9.48 4.41
C VAL A 194 16.06 9.93 5.61
N LYS A 195 16.84 9.01 6.19
CA LYS A 195 17.67 9.30 7.36
C LYS A 195 18.68 10.40 7.06
N TYR A 196 18.80 11.35 7.98
CA TYR A 196 19.86 12.33 7.97
C TYR A 196 21.11 11.77 8.66
N VAL A 197 22.22 11.74 7.94
CA VAL A 197 23.55 11.39 8.48
C VAL A 197 24.42 12.64 8.38
N SER A 198 24.91 13.15 9.51
CA SER A 198 25.88 14.25 9.50
C SER A 198 27.29 13.73 9.21
N ASP A 199 28.01 14.37 8.28
CA ASP A 199 29.39 14.02 7.92
C ASP A 199 30.41 14.09 9.08
N ALA A 200 30.04 14.71 10.22
CA ALA A 200 30.92 14.90 11.38
C ALA A 200 31.11 13.65 12.26
N GLY A 201 30.57 12.47 11.89
CA GLY A 201 30.52 11.28 12.73
C GLY A 201 31.67 10.27 12.61
N ILE A 202 32.66 10.48 11.72
CA ILE A 202 33.70 9.46 11.46
C ILE A 202 34.91 9.56 12.43
N MET A 203 35.02 10.60 13.26
CA MET A 203 36.25 10.85 14.07
C MET A 203 35.97 11.31 15.51
N ALA A 204 35.19 10.56 16.27
CA ALA A 204 35.18 10.74 17.73
C ALA A 204 35.12 9.38 18.43
N ASP A 205 36.25 8.99 19.02
CA ASP A 205 36.31 8.05 20.14
C ASP A 205 35.30 8.51 21.21
N ILE A 206 34.17 7.80 21.34
CA ILE A 206 33.20 8.05 22.41
C ILE A 206 32.69 6.70 22.91
N GLU A 207 32.73 6.58 24.24
CA GLU A 207 32.27 5.50 25.09
C GLU A 207 31.00 4.79 24.59
N TYR A 208 30.92 3.48 24.85
CA TYR A 208 29.79 2.60 24.55
C TYR A 208 28.51 3.01 25.33
N GLU A 209 27.93 4.17 25.05
CA GLU A 209 26.48 4.27 25.15
C GLU A 209 25.90 3.36 24.06
N PRO A 210 24.94 2.48 24.38
CA PRO A 210 24.28 1.71 23.34
C PRO A 210 23.62 2.70 22.38
N TYR A 211 24.22 2.87 21.19
CA TYR A 211 23.84 3.75 20.07
C TYR A 211 22.34 3.75 19.71
N VAL A 212 21.58 2.82 20.27
CA VAL A 212 20.14 2.63 20.11
C VAL A 212 19.33 3.80 20.70
N TYR A 213 19.71 4.43 21.82
CA TYR A 213 18.86 5.42 22.52
C TYR A 213 19.13 6.88 22.17
N LYS A 214 19.62 7.13 20.94
CA LYS A 214 19.87 8.49 20.47
C LYS A 214 18.81 8.89 19.46
N ASP A 215 18.20 10.06 19.69
CA ASP A 215 17.29 10.70 18.73
C ASP A 215 17.89 10.66 17.32
N GLN A 216 17.09 10.18 16.39
CA GLN A 216 17.45 10.14 14.98
C GLN A 216 16.82 11.33 14.27
N PHE A 217 17.24 11.55 13.04
CA PHE A 217 16.72 12.64 12.26
C PHE A 217 16.47 12.20 10.83
N PHE A 218 15.49 12.81 10.19
CA PHE A 218 15.14 12.53 8.81
C PHE A 218 14.67 13.78 8.08
N TYR A 219 14.66 13.69 6.75
CA TYR A 219 14.09 14.70 5.87
C TYR A 219 12.71 14.32 5.37
N ILE A 220 11.87 15.33 5.18
CA ILE A 220 10.58 15.22 4.53
C ILE A 220 10.78 15.28 3.01
N HIS A 221 10.30 14.26 2.30
CA HIS A 221 10.24 14.23 0.83
C HIS A 221 8.79 14.09 0.35
N ASP A 222 8.59 14.08 -0.97
CA ASP A 222 7.27 14.07 -1.62
C ASP A 222 6.37 12.95 -1.09
N PHE A 223 6.92 11.73 -1.02
CA PHE A 223 6.17 10.60 -0.52
C PHE A 223 5.93 10.65 1.00
N THR A 224 6.82 11.26 1.80
CA THR A 224 6.52 11.57 3.21
C THR A 224 5.26 12.43 3.33
N VAL A 225 5.16 13.47 2.49
CA VAL A 225 4.01 14.37 2.44
C VAL A 225 2.74 13.63 2.04
N GLU A 226 2.80 12.83 0.97
CA GLU A 226 1.65 12.04 0.50
C GLU A 226 1.13 11.10 1.60
N ILE A 227 2.03 10.38 2.26
CA ILE A 227 1.67 9.45 3.33
C ILE A 227 1.13 10.18 4.56
N TYR A 228 1.73 11.30 4.96
CA TYR A 228 1.21 12.10 6.07
C TYR A 228 -0.23 12.57 5.81
N ASN A 229 -0.48 13.15 4.63
CA ASN A 229 -1.81 13.62 4.26
C ASN A 229 -2.81 12.46 4.25
N PHE A 230 -2.40 11.29 3.75
CA PHE A 230 -3.21 10.08 3.79
C PHE A 230 -3.52 9.63 5.24
N LEU A 231 -2.51 9.59 6.12
CA LEU A 231 -2.69 9.20 7.52
C LEU A 231 -3.52 10.24 8.28
N ASP A 232 -3.39 11.53 7.97
CA ASP A 232 -4.19 12.59 8.58
C ASP A 232 -5.67 12.51 8.15
N LEU A 233 -5.97 12.06 6.93
CA LEU A 233 -7.35 11.74 6.55
C LEU A 233 -7.95 10.57 7.35
N ILE A 234 -7.13 9.64 7.83
CA ILE A 234 -7.58 8.48 8.61
C ILE A 234 -7.68 8.81 10.11
N PHE A 235 -6.70 9.55 10.63
CA PHE A 235 -6.52 9.79 12.06
C PHE A 235 -6.94 11.20 12.50
N GLY A 236 -6.94 12.18 11.61
CA GLY A 236 -7.17 13.59 11.89
C GLY A 236 -8.54 13.88 12.49
N ASP A 237 -9.55 13.10 12.11
CA ASP A 237 -10.92 13.23 12.62
C ASP A 237 -11.14 12.51 13.97
N LYS A 238 -10.20 11.69 14.44
CA LYS A 238 -10.38 10.85 15.65
C LYS A 238 -9.71 11.38 16.92
N HIS A 239 -8.94 12.48 16.83
CA HIS A 239 -8.26 13.09 17.97
C HIS A 239 -8.68 14.55 18.25
N SER A 240 -9.80 14.97 17.65
CA SER A 240 -10.42 16.30 17.82
C SER A 240 -11.58 16.31 18.84
N SER A 241 -11.64 15.32 19.72
CA SER A 241 -12.69 15.15 20.73
C SER A 241 -12.12 14.79 22.08
#